data_AF-A0A668RW86-F1
#
_entry.id   AF-A0A668RW86-F1
#
_cell.length_a   1.000
_cell.length_b   1.000
_cell.length_c   1.000
_cell.angle_alpha   90.00
_cell.angle_beta   90.00
_cell.angle_gamma   90.00
#
_symmetry.space_group_name_H-M   'P 1'
#
loop_
_entity.id
_entity.type
_entity.pdbx_description
1 polymer ?
#
loop_
_entity_poly.entity_id
_entity_poly.type
_entity_poly.pdbx_seq_one_letter_code
_entity_poly.pdbx_strand_id
1 'polypeptide(L)'
;MEKPQQTCEEDWYIGTCSRADAEHALHLVNKDGAFLVRDCSTNSNFEPLVLVVYHEKKVYNVKIRFVESTKKYALGTGYRSNDMFDSVADIIKFHSIFPITLVSGRTAMGNKYPDNLTQNLL
;
A
#
# COMPACT_ATOMS: atom_id res chain seq x y z
N MET A 1 -0.82 37.77 -2.49
CA MET A 1 -1.07 36.53 -3.26
C MET A 1 -1.11 35.41 -2.25
N GLU A 2 -2.29 34.83 -2.05
CA GLU A 2 -2.53 33.79 -1.04
C GLU A 2 -1.63 32.56 -1.30
N LYS A 3 -1.04 32.05 -0.22
CA LYS A 3 -0.34 30.75 -0.19
C LYS A 3 -1.37 29.65 -0.40
N PRO A 4 -1.16 28.67 -1.30
CA PRO A 4 -1.99 27.47 -1.28
C PRO A 4 -1.78 26.75 0.04
N GLN A 5 -2.88 26.55 0.75
CA GLN A 5 -2.93 25.88 2.04
C GLN A 5 -2.37 24.46 1.89
N GLN A 6 -1.29 24.19 2.62
CA GLN A 6 -0.69 22.87 2.73
C GLN A 6 -1.55 22.06 3.71
N THR A 7 -2.73 21.62 3.28
CA THR A 7 -3.50 20.59 3.98
C THR A 7 -2.91 19.25 3.57
N CYS A 8 -1.85 18.85 4.26
CA CYS A 8 -1.18 17.57 4.03
C CYS A 8 -0.95 16.88 5.37
N GLU A 9 -2.01 16.72 6.16
CA GLU A 9 -2.03 15.69 7.18
C GLU A 9 -2.85 14.53 6.62
N GLU A 10 -2.18 13.76 5.75
CA GLU A 10 -2.57 12.39 5.43
C GLU A 10 -4.01 12.18 4.91
N ASP A 11 -4.48 13.01 3.97
CA ASP A 11 -5.80 12.83 3.29
C ASP A 11 -5.97 11.43 2.63
N TRP A 12 -4.88 10.68 2.50
CA TRP A 12 -4.84 9.31 2.02
C TRP A 12 -5.15 8.26 3.11
N TYR A 13 -5.12 8.62 4.39
CA TYR A 13 -5.42 7.73 5.51
C TYR A 13 -6.90 7.79 5.88
N ILE A 14 -7.59 6.66 5.72
CA ILE A 14 -9.05 6.55 5.90
C ILE A 14 -9.41 6.01 7.29
N GLY A 15 -8.44 5.44 8.02
CA GLY A 15 -8.69 4.73 9.27
C GLY A 15 -9.48 3.44 9.07
N THR A 16 -10.49 3.22 9.91
CA THR A 16 -11.33 2.02 9.88
C THR A 16 -12.19 1.98 8.62
N CYS A 17 -11.80 1.16 7.65
CA CYS A 17 -12.52 0.97 6.40
C CYS A 17 -12.46 -0.51 5.99
N SER A 18 -13.59 -1.04 5.49
CA SER A 18 -13.61 -2.43 5.04
C SER A 18 -12.78 -2.59 3.77
N ARG A 19 -12.30 -3.81 3.54
CA ARG A 19 -11.58 -4.13 2.30
C ARG A 19 -12.46 -3.86 1.07
N ALA A 20 -13.73 -4.22 1.14
CA ALA A 20 -14.67 -4.07 0.03
C ALA A 20 -14.94 -2.60 -0.30
N ASP A 21 -15.11 -1.75 0.72
CA ASP A 21 -15.38 -0.33 0.52
C ASP A 21 -14.18 0.39 -0.09
N ALA A 22 -12.96 0.07 0.39
CA ALA A 22 -11.73 0.58 -0.18
C ALA A 22 -11.54 0.15 -1.65
N GLU A 23 -11.78 -1.13 -1.94
CA GLU A 23 -11.73 -1.65 -3.31
C GLU A 23 -12.77 -0.95 -4.21
N HIS A 24 -14.00 -0.77 -3.73
CA HIS A 24 -15.07 -0.10 -4.46
C HIS A 24 -14.71 1.37 -4.74
N ALA A 25 -14.26 2.12 -3.73
CA ALA A 25 -13.88 3.52 -3.88
C ALA A 25 -12.79 3.73 -4.94
N LEU A 26 -11.78 2.86 -4.93
CA LEU A 26 -10.71 2.92 -5.92
C LEU A 26 -11.17 2.56 -7.34
N HIS A 27 -12.09 1.60 -7.49
CA HIS A 27 -12.72 1.32 -8.78
C HIS A 27 -13.59 2.47 -9.29
N LEU A 28 -14.25 3.22 -8.41
CA LEU A 28 -15.00 4.41 -8.79
C LEU A 28 -14.07 5.52 -9.31
N VAL A 29 -12.91 5.71 -8.68
CA VAL A 29 -11.89 6.67 -9.13
C VAL A 29 -11.28 6.24 -10.48
N ASN A 30 -11.10 4.93 -10.71
CA ASN A 30 -10.64 4.35 -11.96
C ASN A 30 -9.37 5.03 -12.55
N LYS A 31 -8.42 5.34 -11.67
CA LYS A 31 -7.17 6.02 -12.02
C LYS A 31 -5.99 5.18 -11.55
N ASP A 32 -5.09 4.84 -12.47
CA ASP A 32 -3.86 4.13 -12.12
C ASP A 32 -3.02 4.94 -11.13
N GLY A 33 -2.51 4.25 -10.12
CA GLY A 33 -1.78 4.85 -9.01
C GLY A 33 -2.68 5.49 -7.95
N ALA A 34 -4.01 5.48 -8.10
CA ALA A 34 -4.89 5.88 -6.99
C ALA A 34 -4.68 4.94 -5.80
N PHE A 35 -4.56 5.50 -4.61
CA PHE A 35 -4.27 4.75 -3.40
C PHE A 35 -4.95 5.32 -2.18
N LEU A 36 -5.01 4.50 -1.12
CA LEU A 36 -5.38 4.91 0.23
C LEU A 36 -4.70 3.99 1.24
N VAL A 37 -4.59 4.44 2.49
CA VAL A 37 -4.18 3.60 3.63
C VAL A 37 -5.37 3.42 4.56
N ARG A 38 -5.56 2.21 5.05
CA ARG A 38 -6.62 1.87 6.00
C ARG A 38 -6.09 0.98 7.11
N ASP A 39 -6.87 0.88 8.17
CA ASP A 39 -6.63 -0.12 9.21
C ASP A 39 -6.73 -1.54 8.66
N CYS A 40 -5.86 -2.40 9.17
CA CYS A 40 -5.93 -3.82 8.89
C CYS A 40 -7.19 -4.41 9.52
N SER A 41 -7.94 -5.20 8.75
CA SER A 41 -9.19 -5.81 9.24
C SER A 41 -8.96 -6.85 10.35
N THR A 42 -7.73 -7.36 10.45
CA THR A 42 -7.28 -8.20 11.55
C THR A 42 -6.47 -7.34 12.51
N ASN A 43 -6.92 -7.23 13.76
CA ASN A 43 -6.19 -6.55 14.83
C ASN A 43 -4.86 -7.26 15.12
N SER A 44 -3.83 -6.93 14.36
CA SER A 44 -2.47 -7.44 14.51
C SER A 44 -1.52 -6.28 14.76
N ASN A 45 -0.81 -6.32 15.88
CA ASN A 45 0.19 -5.31 16.22
C ASN A 45 1.38 -5.32 15.24
N PHE A 46 1.59 -6.43 14.53
CA PHE A 46 2.67 -6.57 13.54
C PHE A 46 2.28 -6.09 12.15
N GLU A 47 0.99 -6.01 11.85
CA GLU A 47 0.46 -5.59 10.55
C GLU A 47 -0.72 -4.62 10.75
N PRO A 48 -0.49 -3.45 11.36
CA PRO A 48 -1.57 -2.57 11.80
C PRO A 48 -2.35 -1.95 10.62
N LEU A 49 -1.70 -1.77 9.47
CA LEU A 49 -2.22 -0.98 8.36
C LEU A 49 -2.08 -1.71 7.03
N VAL A 50 -2.87 -1.27 6.04
CA VAL A 50 -2.86 -1.78 4.68
C VAL A 50 -2.84 -0.61 3.71
N LEU A 51 -1.83 -0.57 2.84
CA LEU A 51 -1.81 0.28 1.66
C LEU A 51 -2.60 -0.40 0.55
N VAL A 52 -3.62 0.28 0.04
CA VAL A 52 -4.49 -0.20 -1.02
C VAL A 52 -4.21 0.61 -2.28
N VAL A 53 -3.83 -0.05 -3.38
CA VAL A 53 -3.41 0.62 -4.63
C VAL A 53 -4.23 0.09 -5.80
N TYR A 54 -4.75 0.99 -6.63
CA TYR A 54 -5.38 0.68 -7.90
C TYR A 54 -4.37 0.73 -9.04
N HIS A 55 -4.28 -0.36 -9.79
CA HIS A 55 -3.40 -0.45 -10.95
C HIS A 55 -3.94 -1.50 -11.93
N GLU A 56 -3.98 -1.16 -13.23
CA GLU A 56 -4.40 -2.08 -14.31
C GLU A 56 -5.74 -2.75 -14.04
N LYS A 57 -6.75 -1.95 -13.65
CA LYS A 57 -8.11 -2.43 -13.35
C LYS A 57 -8.18 -3.41 -12.19
N LYS A 58 -7.20 -3.36 -11.30
CA LYS A 58 -7.11 -4.23 -10.14
C LYS A 58 -6.69 -3.47 -8.91
N VAL A 59 -7.23 -3.89 -7.78
CA VAL A 59 -6.83 -3.37 -6.47
C VAL A 59 -5.90 -4.34 -5.77
N TYR A 60 -4.77 -3.82 -5.30
CA TYR A 60 -3.74 -4.53 -4.56
C TYR A 60 -3.80 -4.12 -3.09
N ASN A 61 -3.77 -5.09 -2.19
CA ASN A 61 -3.73 -4.86 -0.74
C ASN A 61 -2.34 -5.22 -0.23
N VAL A 62 -1.52 -4.22 0.05
CA VAL A 62 -0.14 -4.37 0.53
C VAL A 62 -0.12 -4.13 2.02
N LYS A 63 0.28 -5.14 2.81
CA LYS A 63 0.40 -4.97 4.27
C LYS A 63 1.50 -3.98 4.61
N ILE A 64 1.24 -3.11 5.57
CA ILE A 64 2.24 -2.28 6.23
C ILE A 64 2.53 -2.93 7.57
N ARG A 65 3.76 -3.39 7.75
CA ARG A 65 4.22 -4.06 8.95
C ARG A 65 4.87 -3.09 9.90
N PHE A 66 4.70 -3.32 11.19
CA PHE A 66 5.48 -2.67 12.24
C PHE A 66 6.53 -3.64 12.77
N VAL A 67 7.80 -3.25 12.70
CA VAL A 67 8.95 -4.03 13.16
C VAL A 67 9.31 -3.53 14.55
N GLU A 68 8.89 -4.28 15.57
CA GLU A 68 9.03 -3.85 16.97
C GLU A 68 10.49 -3.65 17.41
N SER A 69 11.41 -4.49 16.93
CA SER A 69 12.84 -4.42 17.31
C SER A 69 13.52 -3.13 16.87
N THR A 70 13.12 -2.55 15.74
CA THR A 70 13.67 -1.31 15.19
C THR A 70 12.72 -0.13 15.34
N LYS A 71 11.47 -0.37 15.77
CA LYS A 71 10.37 0.60 15.82
C LYS A 71 10.14 1.30 14.48
N LYS A 72 10.26 0.56 13.38
CA LYS A 72 10.10 1.06 12.01
C LYS A 72 8.98 0.35 11.27
N TYR A 73 8.50 0.97 10.21
CA TYR A 73 7.49 0.44 9.30
C TYR A 73 8.12 -0.13 8.04
N ALA A 74 7.50 -1.17 7.46
CA ALA A 74 7.93 -1.78 6.21
C ALA A 74 6.73 -2.26 5.37
N LEU A 75 6.82 -2.17 4.04
CA LEU A 75 5.80 -2.69 3.14
C LEU A 75 5.97 -4.19 2.84
N GLY A 76 4.85 -4.88 2.60
CA GLY A 76 4.81 -6.25 2.11
C GLY A 76 5.26 -7.29 3.13
N THR A 77 5.63 -8.50 2.69
CA THR A 77 5.97 -9.65 3.55
C THR A 77 7.47 -9.76 3.89
N GLY A 78 8.27 -8.72 3.63
CA GLY A 78 9.70 -8.67 4.00
C GLY A 78 10.64 -9.53 3.16
N TYR A 79 10.13 -10.29 2.18
CA TYR A 79 10.98 -11.13 1.33
C TYR A 79 11.66 -10.36 0.18
N ARG A 80 11.23 -9.13 -0.13
CA ARG A 80 11.73 -8.35 -1.28
C ARG A 80 12.02 -6.87 -1.03
N SER A 81 11.51 -6.28 0.05
CA SER A 81 11.81 -4.91 0.46
C SER A 81 12.53 -4.94 1.81
N ASN A 82 13.80 -4.52 1.81
CA ASN A 82 14.58 -4.35 3.04
C ASN A 82 14.47 -2.92 3.59
N ASP A 83 13.69 -2.08 2.92
CA ASP A 83 13.48 -0.68 3.28
C ASP A 83 12.60 -0.59 4.53
N MET A 84 13.09 0.18 5.49
CA MET A 84 12.41 0.45 6.75
C MET A 84 12.29 1.96 6.93
N PHE A 85 11.11 2.39 7.35
CA PHE A 85 10.71 3.79 7.40
C PHE A 85 10.31 4.18 8.82
N ASP A 86 10.52 5.44 9.18
CA ASP A 86 10.19 5.93 10.52
C ASP A 86 8.69 6.19 10.67
N SER A 87 7.97 6.40 9.56
CA SER A 87 6.52 6.56 9.53
C SER A 87 5.87 5.98 8.26
N VAL A 88 4.55 5.88 8.28
CA VAL A 88 3.75 5.53 7.09
C VAL A 88 3.82 6.66 6.05
N ALA A 89 3.81 7.92 6.48
CA ALA A 89 4.01 9.06 5.59
C ALA A 89 5.34 8.97 4.82
N ASP A 90 6.41 8.49 5.46
CA ASP A 90 7.70 8.26 4.79
C ASP A 90 7.63 7.15 3.74
N ILE A 91 6.86 6.09 4.00
CA ILE A 91 6.57 5.06 2.99
C ILE A 91 5.90 5.69 1.78
N ILE A 92 4.83 6.46 1.98
CA ILE A 92 4.06 7.09 0.90
C ILE A 92 4.94 8.07 0.13
N LYS A 93 5.74 8.89 0.83
CA LYS A 93 6.62 9.89 0.21
C LYS A 93 7.78 9.26 -0.56
N PHE A 94 8.40 8.22 -0.02
CA PHE A 94 9.45 7.50 -0.72
C PHE A 94 8.88 6.86 -1.98
N HIS A 95 7.75 6.18 -1.81
CA HIS A 95 7.16 5.48 -2.91
C HIS A 95 6.54 6.42 -3.93
N SER A 96 6.10 7.65 -3.63
CA SER A 96 5.65 8.62 -4.66
C SER A 96 6.70 8.99 -5.71
N ILE A 97 7.96 8.56 -5.51
CA ILE A 97 9.08 8.73 -6.44
C ILE A 97 9.60 7.35 -6.87
N PHE A 98 9.60 6.38 -5.95
CA PHE A 98 10.14 5.05 -6.17
C PHE A 98 9.07 3.99 -6.32
N PRO A 99 9.15 3.17 -7.37
CA PRO A 99 8.08 2.26 -7.68
C PRO A 99 7.82 1.16 -6.64
N ILE A 100 6.54 0.83 -6.40
CA ILE A 100 6.14 -0.35 -5.61
C ILE A 100 6.00 -1.56 -6.53
N THR A 101 6.67 -2.66 -6.21
CA THR A 101 6.44 -3.95 -6.87
C THR A 101 5.19 -4.62 -6.30
N LEU A 102 4.12 -4.67 -7.08
CA LEU A 102 2.85 -5.27 -6.68
C LEU A 102 2.78 -6.75 -7.06
N VAL A 103 2.72 -7.63 -6.07
CA VAL A 103 2.57 -9.07 -6.30
C VAL A 103 1.13 -9.50 -6.02
N SER A 104 0.51 -10.10 -7.03
CA SER A 104 -0.82 -10.66 -6.90
C SER A 104 -0.79 -11.99 -6.13
N GLY A 105 -1.37 -12.03 -4.93
CA GLY A 105 -1.58 -13.26 -4.16
C GLY A 105 -2.58 -14.27 -4.76
N ARG A 106 -2.82 -14.25 -6.08
CA ARG A 106 -3.55 -15.33 -6.74
C ARG A 106 -2.65 -16.55 -6.77
N THR A 107 -2.71 -17.38 -5.74
CA THR A 107 -2.46 -18.81 -5.90
C THR A 107 -3.54 -19.34 -6.83
N ALA A 108 -3.30 -19.27 -8.14
CA ALA A 108 -3.89 -20.25 -9.03
C ALA A 108 -3.22 -21.58 -8.68
N MET A 109 -3.97 -22.51 -8.09
CA MET A 109 -3.57 -23.90 -8.21
C MET A 109 -3.45 -24.21 -9.70
N GLY A 110 -2.25 -24.56 -10.15
CA GLY A 110 -1.98 -25.03 -11.51
C GLY A 110 -1.56 -23.94 -12.50
N ASN A 111 -0.30 -23.52 -12.46
CA ASN A 111 0.66 -23.88 -13.53
C ASN A 111 2.06 -23.39 -13.18
N LYS A 112 3.03 -24.24 -13.52
CA LYS A 112 4.44 -24.09 -13.24
C LYS A 112 5.08 -23.02 -14.14
N TYR A 113 5.09 -21.74 -13.78
CA TYR A 113 6.15 -20.79 -14.22
C TYR A 113 6.21 -19.60 -13.25
N PRO A 114 7.41 -19.14 -12.83
CA PRO A 114 7.54 -17.94 -12.03
C PRO A 114 7.46 -16.71 -12.95
N ASP A 115 6.31 -16.03 -12.98
CA ASP A 115 6.19 -14.72 -13.61
C ASP A 115 6.97 -13.69 -12.77
N ASN A 116 8.21 -13.43 -13.19
CA ASN A 116 8.98 -12.27 -12.75
C ASN A 116 8.44 -11.02 -13.46
N LEU A 117 7.35 -10.46 -12.95
CA LEU A 117 6.85 -9.15 -13.36
C LEU A 117 7.24 -8.12 -12.29
N THR A 118 8.46 -7.60 -12.40
CA THR A 118 8.85 -6.32 -11.79
C THR A 118 8.33 -5.22 -12.69
N GLN A 119 7.25 -4.56 -12.28
CA GLN A 119 6.69 -3.39 -12.96
C GLN A 119 6.67 -2.22 -11.98
N ASN A 120 7.16 -1.09 -12.46
CA ASN A 120 7.39 0.11 -11.68
C ASN A 120 6.08 0.87 -11.45
N LEU A 121 5.75 1.28 -10.20
CA LEU A 121 4.68 2.26 -9.98
C LEU A 121 4.94 3.24 -8.83
N LEU A 122 5.12 4.51 -9.19
CA LEU A 122 4.55 5.73 -8.58
C LEU A 122 5.10 6.99 -9.24
#